data_AF-A0A7S0JNK8-F1
#
_entry.id   AF-A0A7S0JNK8-F1
#
_cell.length_a   1.000
_cell.length_b   1.000
_cell.length_c   1.000
_cell.angle_alpha   90.00
_cell.angle_beta   90.00
_cell.angle_gamma   90.00
#
_symmetry.space_group_name_H-M   'P 1'
#
loop_
_entity.id
_entity.type
_entity.pdbx_description
1 polymer ?
#
loop_
_entity_poly.entity_id
_entity_poly.type
_entity_poly.pdbx_seq_one_letter_code
_entity_poly.pdbx_strand_id
1 'polypeptide(L)'
;VFEGPRSAGGHVPKYITNGVASYAISMLAFVFAGHEGYIEGDIVMQLYPFMVIVLNLFALIFCAFLVVKGLTCPSHEGRDASSSGNYVMDFYWGTELYPEIFGIDVKT
;
A
#
# COMPACT_ATOMS: atom_id res chain seq x y z
N VAL A 1 -2.31 19.55 0.99
CA VAL A 1 -1.59 18.77 -0.03
C VAL A 1 -0.13 19.21 0.03
N PHE A 2 0.78 18.26 0.22
CA PHE A 2 2.22 18.49 0.33
C PHE A 2 2.92 17.85 -0.88
N GLU A 3 3.92 18.53 -1.45
CA GLU A 3 4.67 18.00 -2.59
C GLU A 3 5.91 17.26 -2.09
N GLY A 4 6.07 16.02 -2.52
CA GLY A 4 7.25 15.22 -2.20
C GLY A 4 8.48 15.58 -3.05
N PRO A 5 9.61 14.89 -2.83
CA PRO A 5 10.82 15.13 -3.61
C PRO A 5 10.61 14.73 -5.08
N ARG A 6 11.11 15.57 -5.99
CA ARG A 6 11.07 15.30 -7.43
C ARG A 6 11.91 14.07 -7.76
N SER A 7 11.33 13.12 -8.48
CA SER A 7 12.05 11.94 -8.97
C SER A 7 13.07 12.31 -10.06
N ALA A 8 14.04 11.41 -10.30
CA ALA A 8 14.92 11.53 -11.47
C ALA A 8 14.11 11.51 -12.79
N GLY A 9 12.95 10.84 -12.79
CA GLY A 9 12.00 10.86 -13.90
C GLY A 9 11.19 12.13 -14.06
N GLY A 10 11.27 13.05 -13.10
CA GLY A 10 10.63 14.36 -13.14
C GLY A 10 9.23 14.40 -12.54
N HIS A 11 8.70 13.27 -12.06
CA HIS A 11 7.44 13.20 -11.33
C HIS A 11 7.58 13.84 -9.94
N VAL A 12 6.54 14.57 -9.52
CA VAL A 12 6.47 15.20 -8.20
C VAL A 12 5.20 14.69 -7.51
N PRO A 13 5.33 13.78 -6.53
CA PRO A 13 4.16 13.17 -5.89
C PRO A 13 3.46 14.18 -4.98
N LYS A 14 2.13 14.12 -4.96
CA LYS A 14 1.28 15.01 -4.15
C LYS A 14 0.60 14.23 -3.05
N TYR A 15 0.95 14.53 -1.81
CA TYR A 15 0.48 13.81 -0.63
C TYR A 15 -0.61 14.57 0.11
N ILE A 16 -1.65 13.85 0.53
CA ILE A 16 -2.67 14.37 1.43
C ILE A 16 -2.28 13.97 2.85
N THR A 17 -2.01 14.97 3.69
CA THR A 17 -1.64 14.76 5.09
C THR A 17 -2.89 14.68 5.96
N ASN A 18 -3.58 13.53 5.93
CA ASN A 18 -4.75 13.26 6.76
C ASN A 18 -4.49 12.20 7.86
N GLY A 19 -3.24 11.79 8.08
CA GLY A 19 -2.89 10.70 8.99
C GLY A 19 -3.45 10.83 10.41
N VAL A 20 -3.37 12.02 11.03
CA VAL A 20 -3.90 12.25 12.40
C VAL A 20 -5.42 12.10 12.44
N ALA A 21 -6.12 12.63 11.42
CA ALA A 21 -7.57 12.50 11.34
C ALA A 21 -7.99 11.04 11.08
N SER A 22 -7.34 10.37 10.14
CA SER A 22 -7.57 8.95 9.83
C SER A 22 -7.33 8.05 11.04
N TYR A 23 -6.28 8.32 11.83
CA TYR A 23 -6.00 7.61 13.08
C TYR A 23 -7.07 7.86 14.15
N ALA A 24 -7.48 9.11 14.35
CA ALA A 24 -8.53 9.43 15.31
C ALA A 24 -9.85 8.75 14.94
N ILE A 25 -10.23 8.78 13.65
CA ILE A 25 -11.45 8.14 13.16
C ILE A 25 -11.38 6.62 13.34
N SER A 26 -10.26 5.98 12.98
CA SER A 26 -10.14 4.52 13.10
C SER A 26 -10.14 4.06 14.57
N MET A 27 -9.49 4.80 15.47
CA MET A 27 -9.51 4.51 16.90
C MET A 27 -10.92 4.66 17.49
N LEU A 28 -11.60 5.77 17.17
CA LEU A 28 -12.98 6.00 17.63
C LEU A 28 -13.92 4.94 17.08
N ALA A 29 -13.79 4.56 15.80
CA ALA A 29 -14.59 3.49 15.20
C ALA A 29 -14.35 2.14 15.88
N PHE A 30 -13.09 1.82 16.22
CA PHE A 30 -12.76 0.58 16.92
C PHE A 30 -13.35 0.54 18.34
N VAL A 31 -13.21 1.62 19.11
CA VAL A 31 -13.78 1.73 20.47
C VAL A 31 -15.31 1.68 20.42
N PHE A 32 -15.92 2.37 19.46
CA PHE A 32 -17.38 2.34 19.28
C PHE A 32 -17.87 0.93 18.92
N ALA A 33 -17.20 0.25 18.00
CA ALA A 33 -17.53 -1.13 17.65
C ALA A 33 -17.38 -2.10 18.83
N GLY A 34 -16.38 -1.90 19.70
CA GLY A 34 -16.24 -2.64 20.94
C GLY A 34 -17.33 -2.34 21.96
N HIS A 35 -17.73 -1.06 22.11
CA HIS A 35 -18.82 -0.64 23.01
C HIS A 35 -20.16 -1.28 22.63
N GLU A 36 -20.49 -1.31 21.33
CA GLU A 36 -21.71 -1.94 20.81
C GLU A 36 -21.64 -3.48 20.81
N GLY A 37 -20.48 -4.06 21.14
CA GLY A 37 -20.29 -5.52 21.18
C GLY A 37 -20.15 -6.17 19.80
N TYR A 38 -19.89 -5.39 18.73
CA TYR A 38 -19.59 -5.95 17.40
C TYR A 38 -18.22 -6.61 17.34
N ILE A 39 -17.29 -6.19 18.20
CA ILE A 39 -15.91 -6.68 18.23
C ILE A 39 -15.54 -7.05 19.66
N GLU A 40 -15.02 -8.26 19.85
CA GLU A 40 -14.46 -8.71 21.13
C GLU A 40 -13.08 -8.07 21.37
N GLY A 41 -12.80 -7.65 22.60
CA GLY A 41 -11.57 -6.94 22.94
C GLY A 41 -10.28 -7.76 22.72
N ASP A 42 -10.39 -9.08 22.68
CA ASP A 42 -9.30 -10.03 22.48
C ASP A 42 -9.26 -10.64 21.06
N ILE A 43 -10.10 -10.16 20.13
CA ILE A 43 -10.21 -10.68 18.76
C ILE A 43 -8.85 -10.78 18.04
N VAL A 44 -7.97 -9.82 18.29
CA VAL A 44 -6.63 -9.76 17.69
C VAL A 44 -5.78 -10.94 18.16
N MET A 45 -5.88 -11.30 19.44
CA MET A 45 -5.13 -12.43 20.00
C MET A 45 -5.69 -13.76 19.50
N GLN A 46 -7.02 -13.87 19.38
CA GLN A 46 -7.67 -15.07 18.86
C GLN A 46 -7.30 -15.34 17.39
N LEU A 47 -7.27 -14.31 16.55
CA LEU A 47 -7.01 -14.44 15.11
C LEU A 47 -5.53 -14.29 14.72
N TYR A 48 -4.63 -14.00 15.68
CA TYR A 48 -3.22 -13.72 15.41
C TYR A 48 -2.52 -14.68 14.43
N PRO A 49 -2.56 -16.01 14.63
CA PRO A 49 -1.87 -16.93 13.71
C PRO A 49 -2.45 -16.87 12.29
N PHE A 50 -3.77 -16.69 12.17
CA PHE A 50 -4.44 -16.57 10.88
C PHE A 50 -4.09 -15.25 10.18
N MET A 51 -4.04 -14.13 10.92
CA MET A 51 -3.64 -12.84 10.38
C MET A 51 -2.24 -12.88 9.77
N VAL A 52 -1.28 -13.53 10.44
CA VAL A 52 0.09 -13.68 9.92
C VAL A 52 0.09 -14.41 8.58
N ILE A 53 -0.65 -15.51 8.46
CA ILE A 53 -0.72 -16.30 7.22
C ILE A 53 -1.36 -15.48 6.10
N VAL A 54 -2.52 -14.87 6.37
CA VAL A 54 -3.26 -14.09 5.37
C VAL A 54 -2.48 -12.87 4.92
N LEU A 55 -1.82 -12.15 5.83
CA LEU A 55 -1.02 -10.97 5.47
C LEU A 55 0.19 -11.34 4.60
N ASN A 56 0.86 -12.47 4.87
CA ASN A 56 1.96 -12.93 4.03
C ASN A 56 1.49 -13.37 2.64
N LEU A 57 0.40 -14.14 2.57
CA LEU A 57 -0.18 -14.54 1.28
C LEU A 57 -0.65 -13.33 0.49
N PHE A 58 -1.33 -12.39 1.15
CA PHE A 58 -1.75 -11.13 0.54
C PHE A 58 -0.55 -10.34 0.04
N ALA A 59 0.51 -10.18 0.84
CA ALA A 59 1.71 -9.45 0.44
C ALA A 59 2.36 -10.07 -0.81
N LEU A 60 2.49 -11.40 -0.88
CA LEU A 60 3.06 -12.08 -2.04
C LEU A 60 2.21 -11.88 -3.30
N ILE A 61 0.89 -12.04 -3.18
CA ILE A 61 -0.05 -11.82 -4.29
C ILE A 61 -0.04 -10.36 -4.72
N PHE A 62 -0.01 -9.44 -3.77
CA PHE A 62 -0.04 -8.00 -4.02
C PHE A 62 1.25 -7.52 -4.69
N CYS A 63 2.42 -7.98 -4.26
CA CYS A 63 3.68 -7.70 -4.94
C CYS A 63 3.67 -8.24 -6.38
N ALA A 64 3.15 -9.46 -6.60
CA ALA A 64 3.03 -10.01 -7.95
C ALA A 64 2.09 -9.16 -8.82
N PHE A 65 0.97 -8.72 -8.25
CA PHE A 65 0.06 -7.79 -8.90
C PHE A 65 0.73 -6.46 -9.27
N LEU A 66 1.52 -5.86 -8.37
CA LEU A 66 2.23 -4.61 -8.63
C LEU A 66 3.25 -4.76 -9.77
N VAL A 67 3.97 -5.89 -9.85
CA VAL A 67 4.88 -6.17 -10.97
C VAL A 67 4.11 -6.22 -12.29
N VAL A 68 3.02 -7.01 -12.35
CA VAL A 68 2.20 -7.13 -13.56
C VAL A 68 1.64 -5.78 -13.97
N LYS A 69 1.13 -5.00 -13.01
CA LYS A 69 0.60 -3.66 -13.23
C LYS A 69 1.68 -2.71 -13.77
N GLY A 70 2.88 -2.67 -13.17
CA GLY A 70 3.96 -1.80 -13.64
C GLY A 70 4.51 -2.18 -15.03
N LEU A 71 4.40 -3.46 -15.44
CA LEU A 71 4.78 -3.91 -16.78
C LEU A 71 3.71 -3.63 -17.85
N THR A 72 2.43 -3.59 -17.48
CA THR A 72 1.30 -3.53 -18.44
C THR A 72 0.67 -2.15 -18.54
N CYS A 73 0.56 -1.42 -17.43
CA CYS A 73 -0.09 -0.12 -17.35
C CYS A 73 0.61 0.73 -16.27
N PRO A 74 1.79 1.29 -16.59
CA PRO A 74 2.54 2.04 -15.62
C PRO A 74 1.83 3.35 -15.24
N SER A 75 1.84 3.70 -13.94
CA SER A 75 1.18 4.93 -13.43
C SER A 75 1.79 6.22 -13.96
N HIS A 76 3.08 6.19 -14.28
CA HIS A 76 3.80 7.35 -14.83
C HIS A 76 4.53 6.92 -16.10
N GLU A 77 4.15 7.52 -17.23
CA GLU A 77 4.77 7.21 -18.52
C GLU A 77 6.29 7.52 -18.50
N GLY A 78 7.09 6.48 -18.70
CA GLY A 78 8.37 6.56 -19.40
C GLY A 78 9.63 6.90 -18.61
N ARG A 79 9.59 7.24 -17.30
CA ARG A 79 10.84 7.51 -16.54
C ARG A 79 10.96 6.96 -15.13
N ASP A 80 9.85 6.69 -14.43
CA ASP A 80 9.86 6.14 -13.07
C ASP A 80 9.38 4.68 -13.01
N ALA A 81 9.14 4.07 -14.18
CA ALA A 81 8.84 2.65 -14.35
C ALA A 81 9.93 2.01 -15.22
N SER A 82 10.56 0.95 -14.72
CA SER A 82 11.59 0.20 -15.44
C SER A 82 11.61 -1.25 -14.98
N SER A 83 12.02 -2.14 -15.88
CA SER A 83 12.21 -3.57 -15.61
C SER A 83 13.67 -3.92 -15.83
N SER A 84 14.21 -4.75 -14.95
CA SER A 84 15.57 -5.28 -15.06
C SER A 84 15.71 -6.41 -16.10
N GLY A 85 14.59 -6.88 -16.66
CA GLY A 85 14.52 -8.07 -17.52
C GLY A 85 14.58 -9.40 -16.77
N ASN A 86 14.75 -9.36 -15.44
CA ASN A 86 14.67 -10.54 -14.57
C ASN A 86 13.45 -10.44 -13.65
N TYR A 87 12.45 -11.29 -13.90
CA TYR A 87 11.19 -11.32 -13.14
C TYR A 87 11.38 -11.51 -11.63
N VAL A 88 12.40 -12.25 -11.20
CA VAL A 88 12.67 -12.47 -9.76
C VAL A 88 13.13 -11.18 -9.09
N MET A 89 13.98 -10.43 -9.78
CA MET A 89 14.47 -9.15 -9.26
C MET A 89 13.37 -8.10 -9.28
N ASP A 90 12.60 -8.03 -10.36
CA ASP A 90 11.46 -7.11 -10.48
C ASP A 90 10.39 -7.36 -9.41
N PHE A 91 10.18 -8.60 -8.98
CA PHE A 91 9.34 -8.93 -7.84
C PHE A 91 9.93 -8.50 -6.50
N TYR A 92 11.24 -8.59 -6.33
CA TYR A 92 11.90 -8.26 -5.07
C TYR A 92 11.95 -6.75 -4.79
N TRP A 93 12.26 -5.93 -5.81
CA TRP A 93 12.43 -4.47 -5.65
C TRP A 93 11.32 -3.62 -6.29
N GLY A 94 10.42 -4.22 -7.06
CA GLY A 94 9.35 -3.52 -7.78
C GLY A 94 9.77 -2.94 -9.14
N THR A 95 8.78 -2.64 -9.98
CA THR A 95 8.97 -2.09 -11.33
C THR A 95 8.68 -0.59 -11.42
N GLU A 96 8.05 -0.02 -10.40
CA GLU A 96 7.66 1.40 -10.33
C GLU A 96 8.17 2.05 -9.05
N LEU A 97 8.64 3.30 -9.16
CA LEU A 97 9.05 4.08 -8.00
C LEU A 97 7.86 4.60 -7.19
N TYR A 98 6.79 5.05 -7.87
CA TYR A 98 5.55 5.57 -7.26
C TYR A 98 4.33 4.84 -7.85
N PRO A 99 4.04 3.62 -7.39
CA PRO A 99 2.87 2.89 -7.87
C PRO A 99 1.59 3.56 -7.35
N GLU A 100 0.75 4.02 -8.28
CA GLU A 100 -0.58 4.54 -7.95
C GLU A 100 -1.67 3.53 -8.33
N ILE A 101 -2.66 3.35 -7.45
CA ILE A 101 -3.87 2.57 -7.71
C ILE A 101 -5.06 3.50 -7.45
N PHE A 102 -5.87 3.76 -8.48
CA PHE A 102 -7.03 4.67 -8.40
C PHE A 102 -6.69 6.07 -7.84
N GLY A 103 -5.50 6.60 -8.12
CA GLY A 103 -5.04 7.90 -7.62
C GLY A 103 -4.56 7.90 -6.16
N ILE A 104 -4.38 6.71 -5.56
CA ILE A 104 -3.76 6.53 -4.25
C ILE A 104 -2.34 6.00 -4.46
N ASP A 105 -1.35 6.70 -3.93
CA ASP A 105 0.04 6.24 -3.88
C ASP A 105 0.14 5.09 -2.87
N VAL A 106 0.60 3.93 -3.33
CA VAL A 106 0.66 2.71 -2.51
C VAL A 106 1.83 2.71 -1.51
N LYS A 107 2.86 3.52 -1.76
CA LYS A 107 4.09 3.56 -0.96
C LYS A 107 3.96 4.45 0.28
N THR A 108 2.99 5.37 0.28
CA THR A 108 2.87 6.46 1.27
C THR A 108 1.86 6.15 2.36
#